data_AF-X1SA19-F1
#
_entry.id   AF-X1SA19-F1
#
_cell.length_a   1.000
_cell.length_b   1.000
_cell.length_c   1.000
_cell.angle_alpha   90.00
_cell.angle_beta   90.00
_cell.angle_gamma   90.00
#
_symmetry.space_group_name_H-M   'P 1'
#
loop_
_entity.id
_entity.type
_entity.pdbx_description
1 polymer ?
#
loop_
_entity_poly.entity_id
_entity_poly.type
_entity_poly.pdbx_seq_one_letter_code
_entity_poly.pdbx_strand_id
1 'polypeptide(L)'
;MARALSWFKQIYNFEFEKVLSDNGPEFKGSMDREHPFEMMCDQLGIKHIYTRPYRPQTNGKVEAFWKIIKNEFFYPNSFDSVKDLIYNLGNFLFEYNHLRRHGGLAYITPYEKLEKVTELL
;
A
#
# COMPACT_ATOMS: atom_id res chain seq x y z
N MET A 1 1.56 10.83 3.61
CA MET A 1 1.07 10.33 2.31
C MET A 1 1.70 11.07 1.13
N ALA A 2 1.77 12.41 1.11
CA ALA A 2 2.36 13.19 0.00
C ALA A 2 3.73 12.66 -0.50
N ARG A 3 4.66 12.34 0.41
CA ARG A 3 5.96 11.72 0.06
C ARG A 3 5.80 10.41 -0.71
N ALA A 4 4.88 9.55 -0.28
CA ALA A 4 4.64 8.26 -0.95
C ALA A 4 4.05 8.47 -2.34
N LEU A 5 3.07 9.37 -2.49
CA LEU A 5 2.48 9.69 -3.79
C LEU A 5 3.53 10.23 -4.78
N SER A 6 4.37 11.16 -4.33
CA SER A 6 5.48 11.68 -5.12
C SER A 6 6.45 10.57 -5.53
N TRP A 7 6.74 9.63 -4.63
CA TRP A 7 7.63 8.51 -4.92
C TRP A 7 7.03 7.58 -5.97
N PHE A 8 5.76 7.19 -5.83
CA PHE A 8 5.08 6.35 -6.83
C PHE A 8 5.01 7.02 -8.20
N LYS A 9 4.71 8.32 -8.26
CA LYS A 9 4.72 9.08 -9.51
C LYS A 9 6.11 9.10 -10.16
N GLN A 10 7.18 9.29 -9.38
CA GLN A 10 8.55 9.34 -9.91
C GLN A 10 9.06 7.98 -10.41
N ILE A 11 8.75 6.91 -9.68
CA ILE A 11 9.28 5.57 -9.98
C ILE A 11 8.43 4.84 -11.02
N TYR A 12 7.12 4.99 -10.95
CA TYR A 12 6.16 4.18 -11.72
C TYR A 12 5.26 5.00 -12.65
N ASN A 13 5.39 6.33 -12.65
CA ASN A 13 4.68 7.22 -13.57
C ASN A 13 3.15 7.06 -13.58
N PHE A 14 2.53 6.80 -12.42
CA PHE A 14 1.08 6.80 -12.27
C PHE A 14 0.62 7.67 -11.10
N GLU A 15 -0.64 8.07 -11.14
CA GLU A 15 -1.31 8.83 -10.09
C GLU A 15 -2.50 8.05 -9.53
N PHE A 16 -2.88 8.36 -8.30
CA PHE A 16 -3.96 7.66 -7.61
C PHE A 16 -5.27 8.42 -7.77
N GLU A 17 -6.28 7.81 -8.37
CA GLU A 17 -7.62 8.39 -8.38
C GLU A 17 -8.33 8.26 -7.02
N LYS A 18 -8.08 7.12 -6.34
CA LYS A 18 -8.85 6.66 -5.19
C LYS A 18 -7.94 5.97 -4.19
N VAL A 19 -8.22 6.16 -2.90
CA VAL A 19 -7.58 5.41 -1.82
C VAL A 19 -8.64 4.73 -0.96
N LEU A 20 -8.42 3.46 -0.61
CA LEU A 20 -9.28 2.69 0.28
C LEU A 20 -8.60 2.55 1.64
N SER A 21 -9.29 2.90 2.73
CA SER A 21 -8.87 2.60 4.10
C SER A 21 -10.02 1.96 4.89
N ASP A 22 -9.71 1.41 6.06
CA ASP A 22 -10.76 1.10 7.02
C ASP A 22 -11.31 2.36 7.70
N ASN A 23 -12.26 2.16 8.61
CA ASN A 23 -12.88 3.24 9.38
C ASN A 23 -12.09 3.58 10.66
N GLY A 24 -10.80 3.24 10.70
CA GLY A 24 -9.93 3.55 11.83
C GLY A 24 -9.84 5.07 12.08
N PRO A 25 -9.70 5.49 13.34
CA PRO A 25 -9.58 6.90 13.70
C PRO A 25 -8.35 7.59 13.08
N GLU A 26 -7.36 6.83 12.63
CA GLU A 26 -6.18 7.33 11.90
C GLU A 26 -6.46 7.73 10.45
N PHE A 27 -7.63 7.38 9.90
CA PHE A 27 -8.04 7.73 8.55
C PHE A 27 -9.34 8.55 8.51
N LYS A 28 -10.14 8.52 9.58
CA LYS A 28 -11.50 9.05 9.59
C LYS A 28 -11.72 10.06 10.72
N GLY A 29 -12.30 11.20 10.37
CA GLY A 29 -12.68 12.24 11.32
C GLY A 29 -13.89 11.86 12.18
N SER A 30 -14.10 12.61 13.24
CA SER A 30 -15.37 12.61 13.98
C SER A 30 -16.36 13.59 13.32
N MET A 31 -17.63 13.54 13.71
CA MET A 31 -18.64 14.50 13.22
C MET A 31 -18.23 15.96 13.37
N ASP A 32 -17.45 16.27 14.41
CA ASP A 32 -17.06 17.64 14.76
C ASP A 32 -15.67 18.06 14.25
N ARG A 33 -14.96 17.19 13.52
CA ARG A 33 -13.57 17.48 13.12
C ARG A 33 -13.18 16.79 11.82
N GLU A 34 -12.78 17.60 10.84
CA GLU A 34 -12.12 17.12 9.63
C GLU A 34 -10.79 16.45 9.96
N HIS A 35 -10.58 15.25 9.41
CA HIS A 35 -9.35 14.52 9.64
C HIS A 35 -8.25 14.98 8.66
N PRO A 36 -7.00 15.19 9.11
CA PRO A 36 -5.91 15.64 8.24
C PRO A 36 -5.69 14.77 7.00
N PHE A 37 -5.99 13.47 7.10
CA PHE A 37 -5.94 12.55 5.97
C PHE A 37 -7.01 12.84 4.91
N GLU A 38 -8.26 13.05 5.34
CA GLU A 38 -9.38 13.36 4.45
C GLU A 38 -9.14 14.70 3.73
N MET A 39 -8.70 15.71 4.49
CA MET A 39 -8.35 17.03 3.93
C MET A 39 -7.24 16.93 2.87
N MET A 40 -6.19 16.16 3.14
CA MET A 40 -5.10 15.97 2.19
C MET A 40 -5.56 15.21 0.94
N CYS A 41 -6.43 14.20 1.09
CA CYS A 41 -7.02 13.51 -0.06
C CYS A 41 -7.84 14.48 -0.93
N ASP A 42 -8.66 15.33 -0.32
CA ASP A 42 -9.44 16.36 -1.02
C ASP A 42 -8.55 17.37 -1.76
N GLN A 43 -7.53 17.91 -1.08
CA GLN A 43 -6.55 18.83 -1.67
C GLN A 43 -5.79 18.25 -2.87
N LEU A 44 -5.58 16.92 -2.88
CA LEU A 44 -4.87 16.22 -3.94
C LEU A 44 -5.81 15.66 -5.01
N GLY A 45 -7.13 15.87 -4.90
CA GLY A 45 -8.12 15.32 -5.82
C GLY A 45 -8.28 13.80 -5.75
N ILE A 46 -7.81 13.17 -4.67
CA ILE A 46 -7.87 11.72 -4.47
C ILE A 46 -9.14 11.39 -3.71
N LYS A 47 -10.04 10.61 -4.33
CA LYS A 47 -11.26 10.18 -3.65
C LYS A 47 -10.96 9.14 -2.57
N HIS A 48 -11.18 9.52 -1.31
CA HIS A 48 -11.08 8.58 -0.19
C HIS A 48 -12.34 7.72 -0.09
N ILE A 49 -12.15 6.41 -0.01
CA ILE A 49 -13.19 5.39 0.09
C ILE A 49 -12.94 4.60 1.38
N TYR A 50 -14.02 4.28 2.07
CA TYR A 50 -13.98 3.47 3.28
C TYR A 50 -14.38 2.02 3.00
N THR A 51 -13.76 1.09 3.71
CA THR A 51 -14.30 -0.27 3.80
C THR A 51 -15.72 -0.22 4.33
N ARG A 52 -16.61 -1.03 3.77
CA ARG A 52 -17.98 -1.12 4.27
C ARG A 52 -17.96 -1.77 5.66
N PRO A 53 -18.71 -1.26 6.64
CA PRO A 53 -18.87 -1.92 7.93
C PRO A 53 -19.23 -3.39 7.75
N TYR A 54 -18.61 -4.26 8.55
CA TYR A 54 -18.83 -5.71 8.53
C TYR A 54 -18.45 -6.42 7.22
N ARG A 55 -17.59 -5.83 6.37
CA ARG A 55 -17.05 -6.47 5.15
C ARG A 55 -15.52 -6.54 5.14
N PRO A 56 -14.92 -7.39 6.00
CA PRO A 56 -13.47 -7.48 6.16
C PRO A 56 -12.74 -7.89 4.86
N GLN A 57 -13.43 -8.54 3.91
CA GLN A 57 -12.81 -8.95 2.64
C GLN A 57 -12.22 -7.78 1.84
N THR A 58 -12.77 -6.56 2.01
CA THR A 58 -12.27 -5.36 1.31
C THR A 58 -10.86 -4.96 1.76
N ASN A 59 -10.48 -5.31 2.98
CA ASN A 59 -9.13 -5.08 3.53
C ASN A 59 -8.19 -6.28 3.34
N GLY A 60 -8.71 -7.41 2.84
CA GLY A 60 -7.97 -8.67 2.81
C GLY A 60 -6.64 -8.62 2.04
N LYS A 61 -6.49 -7.72 1.05
CA LYS A 61 -5.23 -7.56 0.32
C LYS A 61 -4.12 -7.00 1.20
N VAL A 62 -4.38 -5.95 1.97
CA VAL A 62 -3.36 -5.35 2.84
C VAL A 62 -3.07 -6.27 4.03
N GLU A 63 -4.09 -6.95 4.55
CA GLU A 63 -3.94 -7.95 5.61
C GLU A 63 -3.09 -9.14 5.16
N ALA A 64 -3.32 -9.67 3.95
CA ALA A 64 -2.51 -10.73 3.37
C ALA A 64 -1.05 -10.29 3.21
N PHE A 65 -0.82 -9.07 2.72
CA PHE A 65 0.52 -8.51 2.60
C PHE A 65 1.23 -8.37 3.95
N TRP A 66 0.55 -7.85 4.97
CA TRP A 66 1.12 -7.75 6.32
C TRP A 66 1.44 -9.10 6.93
N LYS A 67 0.61 -10.12 6.67
CA LYS A 67 0.90 -11.50 7.10
C LYS A 67 2.17 -12.05 6.43
N ILE A 68 2.34 -11.80 5.14
CA ILE A 68 3.56 -12.17 4.39
C ILE A 68 4.78 -11.47 4.98
N ILE A 69 4.73 -10.14 5.14
CA ILE A 69 5.83 -9.37 5.74
C ILE A 69 6.19 -9.86 7.14
N LYS A 70 5.20 -10.13 8.00
CA LYS A 70 5.48 -10.62 9.36
C LYS A 70 6.19 -11.97 9.32
N ASN A 71 5.64 -12.91 8.56
CA ASN A 71 6.12 -14.30 8.55
C ASN A 71 7.44 -14.49 7.79
N GLU A 72 7.64 -13.74 6.72
CA GLU A 72 8.77 -13.95 5.81
C GLU A 72 9.88 -12.91 5.99
N PHE A 73 9.57 -11.73 6.52
CA PHE A 73 10.56 -10.67 6.73
C PHE A 73 10.85 -10.41 8.21
N PHE A 74 9.85 -10.19 9.05
CA PHE A 74 10.13 -9.82 10.45
C PHE A 74 10.50 -11.00 11.35
N TYR A 75 9.74 -12.10 11.34
CA TYR A 75 9.97 -13.22 12.25
C TYR A 75 11.29 -13.98 12.02
N PRO A 76 11.76 -14.22 10.78
CA PRO A 76 12.99 -14.97 10.57
C PRO A 76 14.27 -14.11 10.68
N ASN A 77 14.15 -12.78 10.78
CA ASN A 77 15.29 -11.86 10.77
C ASN A 77 15.40 -11.05 12.07
N SER A 78 16.62 -10.67 12.41
CA SER A 78 16.94 -9.67 13.43
C SER A 78 17.76 -8.55 12.78
N PHE A 79 17.60 -7.32 13.26
CA PHE A 79 18.26 -6.16 12.67
C PHE A 79 19.08 -5.42 13.71
N ASP A 80 20.31 -5.04 13.35
CA ASP A 80 21.24 -4.38 14.27
C ASP A 80 20.94 -2.88 14.44
N SER A 81 20.20 -2.30 13.48
CA SER A 81 19.80 -0.90 13.53
C SER A 81 18.57 -0.63 12.66
N VAL A 82 17.96 0.55 12.85
CA VAL A 82 16.89 1.04 11.97
C VAL A 82 17.36 1.18 10.52
N LYS A 83 18.62 1.57 10.29
CA LYS A 83 19.19 1.69 8.94
C LYS A 83 19.28 0.33 8.26
N ASP A 84 19.73 -0.68 9.00
CA ASP A 84 19.81 -2.07 8.55
C ASP A 84 18.40 -2.63 8.23
N LEU A 85 17.42 -2.39 9.11
CA LEU A 85 16.02 -2.71 8.87
C LEU A 85 15.50 -2.08 7.57
N ILE A 86 15.71 -0.77 7.37
CA ILE A 86 15.22 -0.05 6.18
C ILE A 86 15.86 -0.61 4.91
N TYR A 87 17.16 -0.92 4.94
CA TYR A 87 17.87 -1.48 3.80
C TYR A 87 17.34 -2.87 3.42
N ASN A 88 17.23 -3.78 4.39
CA ASN A 88 16.72 -5.13 4.15
C ASN A 88 15.24 -5.12 3.75
N LEU A 89 14.44 -4.22 4.32
CA LEU A 89 13.04 -4.05 3.91
C LEU A 89 12.95 -3.59 2.46
N GLY A 90 13.84 -2.70 2.02
CA GLY A 90 13.95 -2.29 0.62
C GLY A 90 14.20 -3.47 -0.31
N ASN A 91 15.17 -4.34 0.03
CA ASN A 91 15.47 -5.54 -0.75
C ASN A 91 14.27 -6.49 -0.80
N PHE A 92 13.64 -6.77 0.36
CA PHE A 92 12.44 -7.61 0.42
C PHE A 92 11.30 -7.07 -0.45
N LEU A 93 11.04 -5.76 -0.40
CA LEU A 93 10.01 -5.12 -1.22
C LEU A 93 10.35 -5.16 -2.71
N PHE A 94 11.63 -5.03 -3.08
CA PHE A 94 12.05 -5.17 -4.47
C PHE A 94 11.78 -6.58 -4.98
N GLU A 95 12.21 -7.60 -4.24
CA GLU A 95 11.96 -9.00 -4.58
C GLU A 95 10.46 -9.31 -4.66
N TYR A 96 9.68 -8.88 -3.67
CA TYR A 96 8.23 -9.09 -3.63
C TYR A 96 7.51 -8.50 -4.85
N ASN A 97 7.90 -7.29 -5.27
CA ASN A 97 7.22 -6.55 -6.33
C ASN A 97 7.73 -6.89 -7.75
N HIS A 98 9.02 -7.21 -7.92
CA HIS A 98 9.62 -7.32 -9.26
C HIS A 98 10.11 -8.74 -9.61
N LEU A 99 10.31 -9.62 -8.62
CA LEU A 99 10.85 -10.97 -8.87
C LEU A 99 9.87 -12.08 -8.49
N ARG A 100 9.11 -11.90 -7.40
CA ARG A 100 8.17 -12.91 -6.91
C ARG A 100 6.92 -12.96 -7.78
N ARG A 101 6.63 -14.15 -8.32
CA ARG A 101 5.37 -14.45 -9.01
C ARG A 101 4.28 -14.81 -8.01
N HIS A 102 3.07 -14.28 -8.22
CA HIS A 102 1.95 -14.48 -7.31
C HIS A 102 0.85 -15.30 -7.97
N GLY A 103 0.43 -16.40 -7.32
CA GLY A 103 -0.67 -17.24 -7.81
C GLY A 103 -1.98 -16.46 -7.98
N GLY A 104 -2.27 -15.54 -7.05
CA GLY A 104 -3.44 -14.64 -7.15
C GLY A 104 -3.38 -13.62 -8.30
N LEU A 105 -2.24 -13.51 -8.98
CA LEU A 105 -2.03 -12.65 -10.16
C LEU A 105 -1.82 -13.49 -11.43
N ALA A 106 -2.26 -14.75 -11.47
CA ALA A 106 -2.00 -15.67 -12.59
C ALA A 106 -0.48 -15.82 -12.89
N TYR A 107 0.32 -15.92 -11.82
CA TYR A 107 1.77 -16.14 -11.87
C TYR A 107 2.59 -15.03 -12.55
N ILE A 108 2.09 -13.80 -12.58
CA ILE A 108 2.91 -12.61 -12.86
C ILE A 108 3.33 -11.93 -11.55
N THR A 109 4.30 -11.03 -11.64
CA THR A 109 4.77 -10.18 -10.55
C THR A 109 3.81 -9.00 -10.31
N PRO A 110 3.80 -8.39 -9.12
CA PRO A 110 3.00 -7.19 -8.86
C PRO A 110 3.35 -6.04 -9.82
N TYR A 111 4.62 -5.90 -10.18
CA TYR A 111 5.07 -4.89 -11.14
C TYR A 111 4.53 -5.16 -12.56
N GLU A 112 4.64 -6.38 -13.09
CA GLU A 112 4.03 -6.71 -14.40
C GLU A 112 2.50 -6.51 -14.39
N LYS A 113 1.85 -6.75 -13.25
CA LYS A 113 0.42 -6.46 -13.10
C LYS A 113 0.15 -4.96 -13.13
N LEU A 114 1.00 -4.16 -12.49
CA LEU A 114 0.91 -2.70 -12.48
C LEU A 114 1.07 -2.16 -13.90
N GLU A 115 2.12 -2.57 -14.62
CA GLU A 115 2.37 -2.17 -16.01
C GLU A 115 1.13 -2.42 -16.89
N LYS A 116 0.54 -3.61 -16.80
CA LYS A 116 -0.70 -3.95 -17.54
C LYS A 116 -1.90 -3.10 -17.16
N VAL A 117 -1.96 -2.55 -15.95
CA VAL A 117 -3.07 -1.69 -15.51
C VAL A 117 -2.81 -0.23 -15.93
N THR A 118 -1.55 0.20 -15.93
CA THR A 118 -1.16 1.56 -16.32
C THR A 118 -1.04 1.74 -17.83
N GLU A 119 -0.70 0.70 -18.60
CA GLU A 119 -0.73 0.70 -20.08
C GLU A 119 -2.17 0.76 -20.64
N LEU A 120 -3.17 0.50 -19.80
CA LEU A 120 -4.60 0.62 -20.14
C LEU A 120 -5.15 2.04 -19.88
N LEU A 121 -4.29 2.98 -19.48
CA LEU A 121 -4.58 4.40 -19.30
C LEU A 121 -3.85 5.22 -20.38
#